data_AF-A0A0M2RTG1-F1
#
_entry.id   AF-A0A0M2RTG1-F1
#
_cell.length_a   1.000
_cell.length_b   1.000
_cell.length_c   1.000
_cell.angle_alpha   90.00
_cell.angle_beta   90.00
_cell.angle_gamma   90.00
#
_symmetry.space_group_name_H-M   'P 1'
#
loop_
_entity.id
_entity.type
_entity.pdbx_description
1 polymer ?
#
loop_
_entity_poly.entity_id
_entity_poly.type
_entity_poly.pdbx_seq_one_letter_code
_entity_poly.pdbx_strand_id
1 'polypeptide(L)'
;MNTARSYRYVRVQFGGIACGRTLIGRTQAIRPMLAAAMGSPAFADAALAGWAAMVETPERVTDDVAAVLGRPARSFDQWATDHAVDFA
;
A
#
# COMPACT_ATOMS: atom_id res chain seq x y z
N MET A 1 35.69 -3.13 -13.31
CA MET A 1 34.55 -3.73 -12.58
C MET A 1 33.82 -2.62 -11.84
N ASN A 2 32.70 -2.15 -12.37
CA ASN A 2 31.87 -1.13 -11.72
C ASN A 2 30.42 -1.65 -11.70
N THR A 3 29.95 -2.04 -10.53
CA THR A 3 28.65 -2.69 -10.32
C THR A 3 27.56 -1.63 -10.34
N ALA A 4 26.98 -1.40 -11.52
CA ALA A 4 25.76 -0.62 -11.67
C ALA A 4 24.64 -1.27 -10.83
N ARG A 5 24.29 -0.66 -9.71
CA ARG A 5 23.10 -1.02 -8.94
C ARG A 5 21.87 -0.67 -9.77
N SER A 6 21.30 -1.68 -10.40
CA SER A 6 20.00 -1.61 -11.06
C SER A 6 18.90 -1.36 -10.02
N TYR A 7 18.58 -0.10 -9.76
CA TYR A 7 17.41 0.25 -8.95
C TYR A 7 16.16 0.07 -9.83
N ARG A 8 15.48 -1.08 -9.70
CA ARG A 8 14.17 -1.29 -10.31
C ARG A 8 13.16 -0.41 -9.57
N TYR A 9 12.57 0.53 -10.30
CA TYR A 9 11.48 1.37 -9.81
C TYR A 9 10.28 0.49 -9.44
N VAL A 10 9.77 0.61 -8.21
CA VAL A 10 8.46 0.08 -7.87
C VAL A 10 7.43 1.10 -8.33
N ARG A 11 6.69 0.79 -9.39
CA ARG A 11 5.51 1.57 -9.80
C ARG A 11 4.36 1.11 -8.90
N VAL A 12 4.07 1.88 -7.85
CA VAL A 12 2.83 1.70 -7.09
C VAL A 12 1.74 2.48 -7.82
N GLN A 13 0.96 1.80 -8.64
CA GLN A 13 -0.24 2.36 -9.24
C GLN A 13 -1.39 2.18 -8.23
N PHE A 14 -1.46 3.03 -7.23
CA PHE A 14 -2.75 3.27 -6.59
C PHE A 14 -3.59 4.01 -7.63
N GLY A 15 -4.77 3.50 -7.96
CA GLY A 15 -5.78 4.20 -8.74
C GLY A 15 -6.27 5.43 -7.99
N GLY A 16 -5.43 6.47 -7.91
CA GLY A 16 -5.75 7.75 -7.32
C GLY A 16 -6.44 8.62 -8.36
N ILE A 17 -7.72 8.37 -8.64
CA ILE A 17 -8.53 9.36 -9.37
C ILE A 17 -9.01 10.48 -8.43
N ALA A 18 -9.01 10.27 -7.11
CA ALA A 18 -9.53 11.27 -6.17
C ALA A 18 -8.59 12.49 -5.92
N CYS A 19 -7.29 12.42 -6.25
CA CYS A 19 -6.35 13.51 -5.89
C CYS A 19 -5.43 14.02 -7.02
N GLY A 20 -5.54 13.49 -8.25
CA GLY A 20 -4.81 14.02 -9.41
C GLY A 20 -3.28 14.03 -9.31
N ARG A 21 -2.68 13.37 -8.31
CA ARG A 21 -1.24 13.35 -8.05
C ARG A 21 -0.71 11.92 -7.97
N THR A 22 0.25 11.60 -8.84
CA THR A 22 1.02 10.36 -8.78
C THR A 22 1.94 10.40 -7.56
N LEU A 23 1.73 9.50 -6.59
CA LEU A 23 2.62 9.34 -5.43
C LEU A 23 3.66 8.24 -5.74
N ILE A 24 4.94 8.57 -5.69
CA ILE A 24 6.06 7.61 -5.82
C ILE A 24 6.78 7.52 -4.47
N GLY A 25 6.51 6.46 -3.70
CA GLY A 25 7.23 6.17 -2.46
C GLY A 25 8.55 5.44 -2.70
N ARG A 26 9.63 5.83 -2.01
CA ARG A 26 10.91 5.09 -2.01
C ARG A 26 11.06 4.31 -0.70
N THR A 27 11.14 2.98 -0.77
CA THR A 27 11.12 2.05 0.39
C THR A 27 12.19 2.34 1.45
N GLN A 28 13.41 2.72 1.05
CA GLN A 28 14.49 3.00 2.02
C GLN A 28 14.27 4.28 2.84
N ALA A 29 13.53 5.26 2.29
CA ALA A 29 13.27 6.52 2.99
C ALA A 29 12.16 6.40 4.05
N ILE A 30 11.29 5.39 3.95
CA ILE A 30 10.10 5.27 4.80
C ILE A 30 10.31 4.42 6.06
N ARG A 31 11.34 3.55 6.11
CA ARG A 31 11.60 2.67 7.26
C ARG A 31 11.67 3.42 8.61
N PRO A 32 12.48 4.48 8.78
CA PRO A 32 12.55 5.18 10.07
C PRO A 32 11.22 5.86 10.43
N MET A 33 10.48 6.39 9.45
CA MET A 33 9.16 6.99 9.67
C MET A 33 8.15 5.95 10.13
N LEU A 34 8.14 4.77 9.51
CA LEU A 34 7.24 3.67 9.86
C LEU A 34 7.55 3.12 11.25
N ALA A 35 8.84 2.97 11.59
CA ALA A 35 9.27 2.54 12.92
C ALA A 35 8.84 3.53 13.99
N ALA A 36 8.94 4.85 13.73
CA ALA A 36 8.49 5.88 14.65
C ALA A 36 6.96 5.90 14.80
N ALA A 37 6.22 5.84 13.70
CA ALA A 37 4.76 5.87 13.71
C ALA A 37 4.14 4.66 14.43
N MET A 38 4.76 3.48 14.27
CA MET A 38 4.26 2.21 14.84
C MET A 38 4.97 1.81 16.14
N GLY A 39 5.95 2.61 16.60
CA GLY A 39 6.72 2.36 17.82
C GLY A 39 7.62 1.12 17.77
N SER A 40 7.89 0.55 16.59
CA SER A 40 8.62 -0.72 16.46
C SER A 40 9.45 -0.80 15.18
N PRO A 41 10.80 -0.88 15.29
CA PRO A 41 11.67 -1.18 14.16
C PRO A 41 11.38 -2.54 13.52
N ALA A 42 11.06 -3.54 14.33
CA ALA A 42 10.74 -4.89 13.85
C ALA A 42 9.45 -4.90 13.02
N PHE A 43 8.44 -4.10 13.42
CA PHE A 43 7.24 -3.92 12.61
C PHE A 43 7.58 -3.30 11.26
N ALA A 44 8.42 -2.25 11.24
CA ALA A 44 8.81 -1.60 10.00
C ALA A 44 9.53 -2.56 9.03
N ASP A 45 10.40 -3.43 9.55
CA ASP A 45 11.06 -4.47 8.74
C ASP A 45 10.06 -5.48 8.17
N ALA A 46 9.16 -6.00 9.01
CA ALA A 46 8.16 -6.97 8.60
C ALA A 46 7.17 -6.40 7.56
N ALA A 47 6.70 -5.18 7.78
CA ALA A 47 5.78 -4.50 6.86
C ALA A 47 6.43 -4.26 5.49
N LEU A 48 7.67 -3.75 5.46
CA LEU A 48 8.39 -3.52 4.20
C LEU A 48 8.66 -4.83 3.44
N ALA A 49 9.00 -5.90 4.16
CA ALA A 49 9.17 -7.23 3.56
C ALA A 49 7.85 -7.77 2.99
N GLY A 50 6.75 -7.66 3.73
CA GLY A 50 5.42 -8.09 3.29
C GLY A 50 4.92 -7.32 2.05
N TRP A 51 5.06 -5.99 2.05
CA TRP A 51 4.68 -5.16 0.90
C TRP A 51 5.54 -5.45 -0.33
N ALA A 52 6.84 -5.71 -0.15
CA ALA A 52 7.69 -6.14 -1.26
C ALA A 52 7.23 -7.49 -1.84
N ALA A 53 6.84 -8.44 -0.99
CA ALA A 53 6.34 -9.74 -1.43
C ALA A 53 5.02 -9.61 -2.22
N MET A 54 4.13 -8.68 -1.83
CA MET A 54 2.85 -8.47 -2.50
C MET A 54 2.96 -7.91 -3.92
N VAL A 55 4.08 -7.28 -4.27
CA VAL A 55 4.34 -6.86 -5.66
C VAL A 55 4.43 -8.08 -6.59
N GLU A 56 5.03 -9.15 -6.10
CA GLU A 56 5.21 -10.40 -6.86
C GLU A 56 4.02 -11.35 -6.66
N THR A 57 3.46 -11.39 -5.46
CA THR A 57 2.34 -12.27 -5.08
C THR A 57 1.22 -11.45 -4.45
N PRO A 58 0.32 -10.87 -5.26
CA PRO A 58 -0.82 -10.12 -4.75
C PRO A 58 -1.68 -10.95 -3.80
N GLU A 59 -2.25 -10.29 -2.79
CA GLU A 59 -3.18 -10.94 -1.88
C GLU A 59 -4.43 -11.43 -2.63
N ARG A 60 -4.93 -12.58 -2.19
CA ARG A 60 -6.17 -13.15 -2.72
C ARG A 60 -7.36 -12.31 -2.22
N VAL A 61 -8.20 -11.87 -3.14
CA VAL A 61 -9.53 -11.33 -2.82
C VAL A 61 -10.45 -12.51 -2.48
N THR A 62 -11.18 -12.40 -1.36
CA THR A 62 -12.13 -13.41 -0.89
C THR A 62 -13.56 -12.88 -0.90
N ASP A 63 -14.53 -13.80 -0.85
CA ASP A 63 -15.96 -13.48 -0.78
C ASP A 63 -16.50 -13.50 0.66
N ASP A 64 -15.63 -13.51 1.67
CA ASP A 64 -16.00 -13.71 3.08
C ASP A 64 -17.01 -12.66 3.58
N VAL A 65 -16.87 -11.40 3.11
CA VAL A 65 -17.82 -10.33 3.45
C VAL A 65 -19.23 -10.67 2.94
N ALA A 66 -19.33 -11.15 1.69
CA ALA A 66 -20.61 -11.55 1.12
C ALA A 66 -21.19 -12.77 1.83
N ALA A 67 -20.34 -13.75 2.17
CA ALA A 67 -20.73 -14.95 2.89
C ALA A 67 -21.28 -14.64 4.30
N VAL A 68 -20.64 -13.72 5.04
CA VAL A 68 -21.02 -13.41 6.43
C VAL A 68 -22.15 -12.38 6.51
N LEU A 69 -22.14 -11.36 5.65
CA LEU A 69 -23.06 -10.22 5.75
C LEU A 69 -24.21 -10.24 4.74
N GLY A 70 -24.23 -11.21 3.80
CA GLY A 70 -25.25 -11.31 2.76
C GLY A 70 -25.21 -10.19 1.71
N ARG A 71 -24.13 -9.41 1.67
CA ARG A 71 -23.94 -8.30 0.73
C ARG A 71 -22.46 -8.16 0.34
N PRO A 72 -22.14 -7.66 -0.86
CA PRO A 72 -20.75 -7.48 -1.27
C PRO A 72 -20.01 -6.47 -0.38
N ALA A 73 -18.69 -6.61 -0.33
CA ALA A 73 -17.81 -5.60 0.24
C ALA A 73 -17.96 -4.28 -0.52
N ARG A 74 -17.83 -3.15 0.19
CA ARG A 74 -17.76 -1.83 -0.46
C ARG A 74 -16.45 -1.73 -1.23
N SER A 75 -16.48 -1.10 -2.41
CA SER A 75 -15.27 -0.84 -3.18
C SER A 75 -14.42 0.22 -2.50
N PHE A 76 -13.12 0.23 -2.83
CA PHE A 76 -12.23 1.29 -2.37
C PHE A 76 -12.65 2.67 -2.92
N ASP A 77 -13.18 2.74 -4.15
CA ASP A 77 -13.67 4.00 -4.74
C ASP A 77 -14.84 4.60 -3.94
N GLN A 78 -15.75 3.75 -3.48
CA GLN A 78 -16.85 4.18 -2.62
C GLN A 78 -16.30 4.70 -1.29
N TRP A 79 -15.38 3.97 -0.65
CA TRP A 79 -14.74 4.43 0.58
C TRP A 79 -14.01 5.77 0.39
N ALA A 80 -13.24 5.93 -0.69
CA ALA A 80 -12.51 7.15 -0.97
C ALA A 80 -13.44 8.35 -1.20
N THR A 81 -14.62 8.11 -1.80
CA THR A 81 -15.66 9.13 -1.96
C THR A 81 -16.27 9.50 -0.61
N ASP A 82 -16.63 8.49 0.20
CA ASP A 82 -17.22 8.68 1.53
C ASP A 82 -16.26 9.46 2.47
N HIS A 83 -14.94 9.29 2.28
CA HIS A 83 -13.88 9.89 3.10
C HIS A 83 -13.15 11.06 2.43
N ALA A 84 -13.67 11.61 1.33
CA ALA A 84 -12.97 12.67 0.58
C ALA A 84 -12.63 13.90 1.45
N VAL A 85 -13.43 14.18 2.48
CA VAL A 85 -13.22 15.29 3.42
C VAL A 85 -11.97 15.13 4.30
N ASP A 86 -11.50 13.90 4.53
CA ASP A 86 -10.31 13.63 5.34
C ASP A 86 -9.00 14.00 4.61
N PHE A 87 -9.10 14.33 3.31
CA PHE A 87 -7.98 14.67 2.42
C PHE A 87 -8.01 16.13 1.91
N ALA A 88 -8.95 16.93 2.39
CA ALA A 88 -9.13 18.34 1.99
C ALA A 88 -8.09 19.29 2.63
#